data_AF-A0A7J4GMS0-F1
#
_entry.id   AF-A0A7J4GMS0-F1
#
_cell.length_a   1.000
_cell.length_b   1.000
_cell.length_c   1.000
_cell.angle_alpha   90.00
_cell.angle_beta   90.00
_cell.angle_gamma   90.00
#
_symmetry.space_group_name_H-M   'P 1'
#
loop_
_entity.id
_entity.type
_entity.pdbx_description
1 polymer ?
#
loop_
_entity_poly.entity_id
_entity_poly.type
_entity_poly.pdbx_seq_one_letter_code
_entity_poly.pdbx_strand_id
1 'polypeptide(L)'
;MEEQLSKKLLHENVEFVLFTTRTCPYCSQTKALLHRDSFSWKEFNVAKARSLYSMVVASTGHKTVPAIYDTRTEEAVFIGGNDDLMELLKSESSPPSKGFFSLFKRK
;
A
#
# COMPACT_ATOMS: atom_id res chain seq x y z
N MET A 1 18.37 -0.52 8.90
CA MET A 1 17.71 -1.79 8.54
C MET A 1 16.50 -1.53 7.64
N GLU A 2 15.73 -0.46 7.90
CA GLU A 2 14.66 0.03 7.00
C GLU A 2 15.14 0.31 5.58
N GLU A 3 16.31 0.94 5.43
CA GLU A 3 16.87 1.27 4.12
C GLU A 3 17.07 0.05 3.20
N GLN A 4 17.39 -1.11 3.76
CA GLN A 4 17.53 -2.36 2.99
C GLN A 4 16.17 -2.89 2.52
N LEU A 5 15.12 -2.72 3.34
CA LEU A 5 13.77 -3.11 2.96
C LEU A 5 13.25 -2.18 1.86
N SER A 6 13.38 -0.87 2.01
CA SER A 6 12.93 0.10 1.00
C SER A 6 13.63 -0.09 -0.34
N LYS A 7 14.97 -0.27 -0.34
CA LYS A 7 15.73 -0.59 -1.57
C LYS A 7 15.23 -1.87 -2.24
N LYS A 8 14.93 -2.91 -1.45
CA LYS A 8 14.41 -4.16 -1.97
C LYS A 8 13.02 -4.00 -2.59
N LEU A 9 12.15 -3.21 -1.96
CA LEU A 9 10.78 -2.95 -2.44
C LEU A 9 10.80 -2.16 -3.76
N LEU A 10 11.59 -1.08 -3.83
CA LEU A 10 11.70 -0.22 -5.01
C LEU A 10 12.30 -0.96 -6.22
N HIS A 11 13.18 -1.94 -6.01
CA HIS A 11 13.76 -2.74 -7.09
C HIS A 11 12.73 -3.61 -7.84
N GLU A 12 11.55 -3.87 -7.25
CA GLU A 12 10.52 -4.68 -7.93
C GLU A 12 9.82 -3.94 -9.09
N ASN A 13 10.01 -2.62 -9.21
CA ASN A 13 9.48 -1.78 -10.29
C ASN A 13 7.96 -1.96 -10.52
N VAL A 14 7.20 -1.95 -9.42
CA VAL A 14 5.75 -2.03 -9.38
C VAL A 14 5.21 -0.86 -8.55
N GLU A 15 3.92 -0.57 -8.63
CA GLU A 15 3.30 0.52 -7.86
C GLU A 15 3.01 0.13 -6.41
N PHE A 16 2.65 -1.13 -6.15
CA PHE A 16 2.38 -1.61 -4.81
C PHE A 16 3.11 -2.92 -4.49
N VAL A 17 3.51 -3.07 -3.23
CA VAL A 17 4.02 -4.34 -2.71
C VAL A 17 3.15 -4.85 -1.58
N LEU A 18 2.78 -6.12 -1.66
CA LEU A 18 1.88 -6.81 -0.76
C LEU A 18 2.60 -7.93 -0.01
N PHE A 19 2.57 -7.90 1.30
CA PHE A 19 2.97 -9.01 2.15
C PHE A 19 1.73 -9.81 2.57
N THR A 20 1.67 -11.06 2.15
CA THR A 20 0.46 -11.90 2.27
C THR A 20 0.77 -13.29 2.85
N THR A 21 -0.28 -14.05 3.12
CA THR A 21 -0.20 -15.48 3.44
C THR A 21 -1.05 -16.30 2.48
N ARG A 22 -0.87 -17.63 2.46
CA ARG A 22 -1.59 -18.52 1.52
C ARG A 22 -3.11 -18.51 1.70
N THR A 23 -3.58 -18.31 2.92
CA THR A 23 -5.00 -18.40 3.30
C THR A 23 -5.37 -17.15 4.05
N CYS A 24 -5.68 -16.08 3.31
CA CYS A 24 -6.19 -14.83 3.87
C CYS A 24 -7.23 -14.21 2.91
N PRO A 25 -8.50 -14.08 3.33
CA PRO A 25 -9.53 -13.49 2.47
C PRO A 25 -9.27 -12.00 2.20
N TYR A 26 -8.68 -11.27 3.14
CA TYR A 26 -8.32 -9.86 2.97
C TYR A 26 -7.23 -9.66 1.91
N CYS A 27 -6.23 -10.55 1.85
CA CYS A 27 -5.21 -10.49 0.80
C CYS A 27 -5.82 -10.68 -0.60
N SER A 28 -6.82 -11.55 -0.75
CA SER A 28 -7.53 -11.73 -2.02
C SER A 28 -8.33 -10.48 -2.41
N GLN A 29 -8.99 -9.84 -1.43
CA GLN A 29 -9.72 -8.59 -1.67
C GLN A 29 -8.80 -7.46 -2.11
N THR A 30 -7.65 -7.29 -1.45
CA THR A 30 -6.63 -6.31 -1.84
C THR A 30 -6.14 -6.52 -3.27
N LYS A 31 -5.85 -7.77 -3.66
CA LYS A 31 -5.43 -8.07 -5.03
C LYS A 31 -6.52 -7.78 -6.06
N ALA A 32 -7.76 -8.11 -5.75
CA ALA A 32 -8.89 -7.80 -6.62
C ALA A 32 -9.11 -6.29 -6.77
N LEU A 33 -8.92 -5.52 -5.68
CA LEU A 33 -8.99 -4.05 -5.68
C LEU A 33 -7.95 -3.44 -6.62
N LEU A 34 -6.67 -3.81 -6.44
CA LEU A 34 -5.58 -3.31 -7.27
C LEU A 34 -5.72 -3.75 -8.74
N HIS A 35 -6.20 -4.97 -8.98
CA HIS A 35 -6.49 -5.46 -10.33
C HIS A 35 -7.60 -4.68 -11.00
N ARG A 36 -8.68 -4.37 -10.28
CA ARG A 36 -9.81 -3.58 -10.79
C ARG A 36 -9.35 -2.19 -11.20
N ASP A 37 -8.50 -1.58 -10.39
CA ASP A 37 -8.02 -0.22 -10.59
C ASP A 37 -6.77 -0.16 -11.50
N SER A 38 -6.37 -1.30 -12.07
CA SER A 38 -5.27 -1.46 -13.04
C SER A 38 -3.88 -1.04 -12.54
N PHE A 39 -3.65 -1.11 -11.24
CA PHE A 39 -2.33 -0.88 -10.66
C PHE A 39 -1.41 -2.08 -10.90
N SER A 40 -0.10 -1.89 -10.84
CA SER A 40 0.88 -2.97 -10.83
C SER A 40 1.26 -3.33 -9.40
N TRP A 41 1.32 -4.63 -9.07
CA TRP A 41 1.69 -5.05 -7.72
C TRP A 41 2.53 -6.33 -7.67
N LYS A 42 3.32 -6.45 -6.61
CA LYS A 42 4.10 -7.64 -6.27
C LYS A 42 3.63 -8.27 -4.96
N GLU A 43 3.48 -9.58 -4.93
CA GLU A 43 3.11 -10.34 -3.73
C GLU A 43 4.31 -11.09 -3.14
N PHE A 44 4.57 -10.90 -1.84
CA PHE A 44 5.53 -11.66 -1.04
C PHE A 44 4.82 -12.49 0.03
N ASN A 45 4.94 -13.81 -0.08
CA ASN A 45 4.34 -14.72 0.89
C ASN A 45 5.21 -14.82 2.16
N VAL A 46 4.78 -14.18 3.24
CA VAL A 46 5.53 -14.12 4.50
C VAL A 46 5.35 -15.37 5.37
N ALA A 47 4.37 -16.23 5.07
CA ALA A 47 4.15 -17.47 5.83
C ALA A 47 5.35 -18.44 5.72
N LYS A 48 6.10 -18.36 4.62
CA LYS A 48 7.30 -19.19 4.37
C LYS A 48 8.61 -18.49 4.72
N ALA A 49 8.60 -17.16 4.87
CA ALA A 49 9.80 -16.35 5.04
C ALA A 49 9.73 -15.53 6.33
N ARG A 50 10.10 -16.17 7.45
CA ARG A 50 10.07 -15.57 8.79
C ARG A 50 10.93 -14.31 8.90
N SER A 51 12.05 -14.25 8.18
CA SER A 51 12.94 -13.08 8.15
C SER A 51 12.27 -11.85 7.55
N LEU A 52 11.57 -11.99 6.42
CA LEU A 52 10.81 -10.91 5.79
C LEU A 52 9.70 -10.41 6.70
N TYR A 53 8.96 -11.33 7.33
CA TYR A 53 7.95 -10.99 8.32
C TYR A 53 8.53 -10.18 9.48
N SER A 54 9.64 -10.64 10.07
CA SER A 54 10.30 -9.94 11.17
C SER A 54 10.80 -8.56 10.77
N MET A 55 11.30 -8.37 9.55
CA MET A 55 11.72 -7.06 9.07
C MET A 55 10.55 -6.10 8.93
N VAL A 56 9.43 -6.53 8.33
CA VAL A 56 8.22 -5.70 8.19
C VAL A 56 7.66 -5.31 9.56
N VAL A 57 7.56 -6.27 10.49
CA VAL A 57 7.10 -5.99 11.86
C VAL A 57 8.06 -5.06 12.59
N ALA A 58 9.37 -5.22 12.41
CA ALA A 58 10.36 -4.36 13.06
C ALA A 58 10.33 -2.93 12.53
N SER A 59 10.07 -2.71 11.23
CA SER A 59 9.98 -1.37 10.64
C SER A 59 8.63 -0.70 10.89
N THR A 60 7.53 -1.44 10.84
CA THR A 60 6.17 -0.85 10.87
C THR A 60 5.42 -1.04 12.17
N GLY A 61 5.83 -2.00 13.01
CA GLY A 61 5.03 -2.50 14.12
C GLY A 61 3.79 -3.31 13.71
N HIS A 62 3.50 -3.42 12.41
CA HIS A 62 2.29 -4.04 11.88
C HIS A 62 2.44 -5.57 11.84
N LYS A 63 1.58 -6.28 12.58
CA LYS A 63 1.66 -7.75 12.77
C LYS A 63 0.67 -8.54 11.91
N THR A 64 -0.26 -7.85 11.28
CA THR A 64 -1.34 -8.45 10.49
C THR A 64 -1.02 -8.48 9.01
N VAL A 65 -1.72 -9.34 8.28
CA VAL A 65 -1.71 -9.37 6.81
C VAL A 65 -3.09 -9.01 6.28
N PRO A 66 -3.21 -8.37 5.10
CA PRO A 66 -2.10 -7.90 4.24
C PRO A 66 -1.34 -6.74 4.87
N ALA A 67 -0.04 -6.64 4.61
CA ALA A 67 0.75 -5.44 4.89
C ALA A 67 1.21 -4.85 3.55
N ILE A 68 0.91 -3.58 3.32
CA ILE A 68 0.91 -2.96 1.98
C ILE A 68 1.87 -1.78 1.98
N TYR A 69 2.69 -1.70 0.93
CA TYR A 69 3.59 -0.59 0.67
C TYR A 69 3.27 0.07 -0.67
N ASP A 70 3.33 1.39 -0.68
CA ASP A 70 3.35 2.23 -1.88
C ASP A 70 4.80 2.41 -2.34
N THR A 71 5.07 2.03 -3.59
CA THR A 71 6.40 2.17 -4.22
C THR A 71 6.37 3.14 -5.40
N ARG A 72 5.31 3.94 -5.53
CA ARG A 72 5.19 4.99 -6.55
C ARG A 72 6.08 6.21 -6.26
N THR A 73 6.48 6.39 -5.01
CA THR A 73 7.36 7.46 -4.53
C THR A 73 8.84 7.03 -4.53
N GLU A 74 9.76 7.98 -4.35
CA GLU A 74 11.21 7.72 -4.26
C GLU A 74 11.59 6.79 -3.09
N GLU A 75 10.74 6.75 -2.06
CA GLU A 75 10.85 5.86 -0.92
C GLU A 75 9.62 4.95 -0.84
N ALA A 76 9.81 3.72 -0.36
CA ALA A 76 8.69 2.81 -0.13
C ALA A 76 7.93 3.24 1.13
N VAL A 77 6.69 3.69 0.96
CA VAL A 77 5.85 4.18 2.06
C VAL A 77 4.94 3.05 2.54
N PHE A 78 4.93 2.81 3.85
CA PHE A 78 4.01 1.84 4.43
C PHE A 78 2.59 2.42 4.51
N ILE A 79 1.62 1.75 3.88
CA ILE A 79 0.22 2.16 3.89
C ILE A 79 -0.50 1.57 5.10
N GLY A 80 -0.28 0.29 5.38
CA GLY A 80 -1.06 -0.45 6.38
C GLY A 80 -1.67 -1.72 5.81
N GLY A 81 -2.91 -1.98 6.21
CA GLY A 81 -3.71 -3.12 5.78
C GLY A 81 -4.64 -2.83 4.61
N ASN A 82 -5.59 -3.74 4.39
CA ASN A 82 -6.56 -3.63 3.29
C ASN A 82 -7.45 -2.38 3.41
N ASP A 83 -7.85 -2.02 4.63
CA ASP A 83 -8.75 -0.89 4.87
C ASP A 83 -8.04 0.43 4.61
N ASP A 84 -6.78 0.56 5.05
CA ASP A 84 -5.93 1.72 4.80
C ASP A 84 -5.73 1.95 3.29
N LEU A 85 -5.50 0.88 2.51
CA LEU A 85 -5.40 0.98 1.05
C LEU A 85 -6.72 1.45 0.42
N MET A 86 -7.86 0.91 0.86
CA MET A 86 -9.16 1.32 0.33
C MET A 86 -9.44 2.80 0.59
N GLU A 87 -9.08 3.30 1.78
CA GLU A 87 -9.21 4.71 2.13
C GLU A 87 -8.31 5.59 1.26
N LEU A 88 -7.05 5.19 1.06
CA LEU A 88 -6.10 5.87 0.19
C LEU A 88 -6.63 5.98 -1.23
N LEU A 89 -7.03 4.87 -1.86
CA LEU A 89 -7.54 4.86 -3.24
C LEU A 89 -8.87 5.64 -3.39
N LYS A 90 -9.71 5.64 -2.35
CA LYS A 90 -10.93 6.45 -2.33
C LYS A 90 -10.61 7.95 -2.29
N SER A 91 -9.59 8.35 -1.53
CA SER A 91 -9.15 9.75 -1.49
C SER A 91 -8.59 10.22 -2.85
N GLU A 92 -7.87 9.34 -3.56
CA GLU A 92 -7.33 9.62 -4.91
C GLU A 92 -8.43 9.68 -5.98
N SER A 93 -9.46 8.82 -5.88
CA SER A 93 -10.54 8.75 -6.87
C SER A 93 -11.67 9.77 -6.66
N SER A 94 -11.72 10.42 -5.51
CA SER A 94 -12.70 11.47 -5.25
C SER A 94 -12.28 12.80 -5.93
N PRO A 95 -13.15 13.46 -6.72
CA PRO A 95 -12.87 14.82 -7.14
C PRO A 95 -12.70 15.70 -5.90
N PRO A 96 -11.78 16.70 -5.89
CA PRO A 96 -11.63 17.59 -4.75
C PRO A 96 -13.00 18.15 -4.43
N SER A 97 -13.45 17.95 -3.20
CA SER A 97 -14.73 18.46 -2.73
C SER A 97 -14.75 19.97 -3.00
N LYS A 98 -15.46 20.38 -4.05
CA LYS A 98 -15.77 21.78 -4.33
C LYS A 98 -16.57 22.28 -3.14
N GLY A 99 -15.90 22.93 -2.21
CA GLY A 99 -16.50 23.50 -1.04
C GLY A 99 -15.60 24.58 -0.46
N PHE A 100 -16.06 25.83 -0.58
CA PHE A 100 -15.72 26.96 0.29
C PHE A 100 -14.77 28.08 -0.19
N PHE A 101 -14.42 28.21 -1.48
CA PHE A 101 -13.75 29.46 -1.92
C PHE A 101 -14.14 29.98 -3.31
N SER A 102 -15.45 29.98 -3.64
CA SER A 102 -15.97 30.86 -4.70
C SER A 102 -16.65 32.08 -4.10
N LEU A 103 -15.88 32.93 -3.40
CA LEU A 103 -16.40 34.20 -2.91
C LEU A 103 -15.38 35.34 -2.96
N PHE A 104 -14.52 35.43 -3.98
CA PHE A 104 -13.78 36.68 -4.26
C PHE A 104 -13.31 36.77 -5.71
N LYS A 105 -14.26 36.95 -6.63
CA LYS A 105 -13.96 37.52 -7.95
C LYS A 105 -15.06 38.50 -8.33
N ARG A 106 -15.01 39.68 -7.71
CA ARG A 106 -15.62 40.90 -8.24
C ARG A 106 -14.52 41.94 -8.26
N LYS A 107 -14.02 42.22 -9.46
CA LYS A 107 -13.37 43.47 -9.82
C LYS A 107 -14.11 43.99 -11.05
#